data_AF-A0A959T368-F1
#
_entry.id   AF-A0A959T368-F1
#
_cell.length_a   1.000
_cell.length_b   1.000
_cell.length_c   1.000
_cell.angle_alpha   90.00
_cell.angle_beta   90.00
_cell.angle_gamma   90.00
#
_symmetry.space_group_name_H-M   'P 1'
#
loop_
_entity.id
_entity.type
_entity.pdbx_description
1 polymer ?
#
loop_
_entity_poly.entity_id
_entity_poly.type
_entity_poly.pdbx_seq_one_letter_code
_entity_poly.pdbx_strand_id
1 'polypeptide(L)'
;PQNGSPFYVQFDGFTVVITAYAQVVCGETYHIKLAIGDASDTILDSGVFIEAGSFQSNAITLSTDISSGGVDSVLYEGCGQADLVMFRAGDVTLADSVQVLLGGTGVSGVDYSGIPSQVVFPAGIDTVLIPIQALADGIQEGLEDVIVTVISDGDCGQDTTILVFYIADPPELFLTIGADTTVACPGDSAWVNASTAGGFGQRFLDWNTG
;
A
#
# COMPACT_ATOMS: atom_id res chain seq x y z
N PRO A 1 23.80 -26.01 -12.60
CA PRO A 1 23.39 -27.44 -12.61
C PRO A 1 22.53 -27.73 -13.85
N GLN A 2 23.09 -28.42 -14.85
CA GLN A 2 22.33 -28.86 -16.02
C GLN A 2 21.58 -30.15 -15.66
N ASN A 3 20.26 -30.10 -15.61
CA ASN A 3 19.45 -31.30 -15.46
C ASN A 3 19.29 -31.96 -16.84
N GLY A 4 19.79 -33.18 -17.02
CA GLY A 4 19.74 -33.91 -18.30
C GLY A 4 18.39 -34.60 -18.58
N SER A 5 17.35 -34.34 -17.77
CA SER A 5 16.03 -34.93 -17.94
C SER A 5 15.14 -34.05 -18.82
N PRO A 6 14.52 -34.59 -19.89
CA PRO A 6 13.62 -33.85 -20.77
C PRO A 6 12.27 -33.48 -20.14
N PHE A 7 12.06 -33.84 -18.86
CA PHE A 7 10.82 -33.58 -18.12
C PHE A 7 10.89 -32.35 -17.21
N TYR A 8 12.04 -31.67 -17.14
CA TYR A 8 12.18 -30.47 -16.33
C TYR A 8 12.50 -29.28 -17.23
N VAL A 9 11.65 -28.26 -17.16
CA VAL A 9 11.92 -26.95 -17.75
C VAL A 9 12.69 -26.13 -16.72
N GLN A 10 13.86 -25.62 -17.10
CA GLN A 10 14.74 -24.86 -16.22
C GLN A 10 15.03 -23.50 -16.85
N PHE A 11 14.62 -22.43 -16.16
CA PHE A 11 15.00 -21.06 -16.47
C PHE A 11 15.80 -20.52 -15.29
N ASP A 12 17.12 -20.45 -15.42
CA ASP A 12 18.05 -19.99 -14.38
C ASP A 12 18.48 -18.52 -14.57
N GLY A 13 17.91 -17.84 -15.57
CA GLY A 13 18.08 -16.41 -15.81
C GLY A 13 17.25 -15.53 -14.88
N PHE A 14 17.65 -14.26 -14.76
CA PHE A 14 16.89 -13.25 -14.03
C PHE A 14 15.65 -12.82 -14.82
N THR A 15 14.52 -12.69 -14.13
CA THR A 15 13.32 -12.07 -14.70
C THR A 15 13.33 -10.56 -14.44
N VAL A 16 12.95 -9.78 -15.44
CA VAL A 16 12.62 -8.37 -15.30
C VAL A 16 11.17 -8.22 -15.71
N VAL A 17 10.34 -7.64 -14.85
CA VAL A 17 8.95 -7.33 -15.20
C VAL A 17 8.94 -6.17 -16.19
N ILE A 18 8.34 -6.38 -17.35
CA ILE A 18 8.12 -5.36 -18.36
C ILE A 18 6.61 -5.16 -18.52
N THR A 19 6.13 -3.97 -18.24
CA THR A 19 4.71 -3.61 -18.36
C THR A 19 4.44 -3.01 -19.74
N ALA A 20 3.42 -3.53 -20.44
CA ALA A 20 2.92 -2.97 -21.69
C ALA A 20 1.43 -2.64 -21.53
N TYR A 21 1.00 -1.48 -22.02
CA TYR A 21 -0.40 -1.06 -22.04
C TYR A 21 -0.78 -0.50 -23.41
N ALA A 22 -2.07 -0.58 -23.74
CA ALA A 22 -2.65 -0.01 -24.95
C ALA A 22 -4.06 0.51 -24.63
N GLN A 23 -4.43 1.66 -25.20
CA GLN A 23 -5.80 2.14 -25.13
C GLN A 23 -6.69 1.26 -26.02
N VAL A 24 -7.80 0.77 -25.46
CA VAL A 24 -8.76 -0.09 -26.16
C VAL A 24 -10.14 0.59 -26.22
N VAL A 25 -10.93 0.20 -27.22
CA VAL A 25 -12.33 0.58 -27.37
C VAL A 25 -13.18 -0.58 -26.88
N CYS A 26 -14.22 -0.24 -26.13
CA CYS A 26 -15.14 -1.21 -25.58
C CYS A 26 -15.81 -2.08 -26.66
N GLY A 27 -15.92 -3.39 -26.42
CA GLY A 27 -16.59 -4.34 -27.32
C GLY A 27 -15.77 -4.75 -28.54
N GLU A 28 -14.60 -4.14 -28.76
CA GLU A 28 -13.72 -4.46 -29.88
C GLU A 28 -12.75 -5.60 -29.55
N THR A 29 -12.39 -6.38 -30.57
CA THR A 29 -11.46 -7.50 -30.42
C THR A 29 -10.03 -7.06 -30.77
N TYR A 30 -9.12 -7.20 -29.81
CA TYR A 30 -7.70 -6.87 -29.97
C TYR A 30 -6.84 -8.12 -30.02
N HIS A 31 -5.70 -8.03 -30.72
CA HIS A 31 -4.73 -9.12 -30.83
C HIS A 31 -3.38 -8.65 -30.30
N ILE A 32 -2.82 -9.38 -29.33
CA ILE A 32 -1.42 -9.19 -28.93
C ILE A 32 -0.54 -10.08 -29.80
N LYS A 33 0.51 -9.50 -30.37
CA LYS A 33 1.56 -10.22 -31.09
C LYS A 33 2.84 -10.11 -30.29
N LEU A 34 3.34 -11.25 -29.83
CA LEU A 34 4.62 -11.35 -29.15
C LEU A 34 5.63 -12.00 -30.08
N ALA A 35 6.83 -11.44 -30.13
CA ALA A 35 7.96 -12.02 -30.83
C ALA A 35 9.15 -12.07 -29.87
N ILE A 36 9.70 -13.26 -29.68
CA ILE A 36 10.98 -13.48 -29.02
C ILE A 36 11.96 -14.05 -30.03
N GLY A 37 13.23 -13.69 -29.91
CA GLY A 37 14.27 -14.19 -30.79
C GLY A 37 15.61 -14.18 -30.09
N ASP A 38 16.47 -15.11 -30.49
CA ASP A 38 17.82 -15.21 -29.97
C ASP A 38 18.65 -14.00 -30.38
N ALA A 39 19.35 -13.40 -29.41
CA ALA A 39 20.24 -12.28 -29.70
C ALA A 39 21.62 -12.75 -30.17
N SER A 40 22.28 -13.64 -29.42
CA SER A 40 23.66 -14.07 -29.74
C SER A 40 24.03 -15.52 -29.41
N ASP A 41 23.34 -16.16 -28.46
CA ASP A 41 23.57 -17.55 -28.12
C ASP A 41 22.34 -18.38 -28.49
N THR A 42 22.60 -19.62 -28.91
CA THR A 42 21.57 -20.61 -29.28
C THR A 42 21.57 -21.77 -28.28
N ILE A 43 22.20 -21.59 -27.12
CA ILE A 43 22.46 -22.64 -26.13
C ILE A 43 21.54 -22.47 -24.92
N LEU A 44 21.08 -21.24 -24.64
CA LEU A 44 20.15 -20.95 -23.55
C LEU A 44 18.72 -20.82 -24.07
N ASP A 45 17.77 -21.26 -23.26
CA ASP A 45 16.35 -21.13 -23.55
C ASP A 45 15.84 -19.76 -23.09
N SER A 46 14.98 -19.14 -23.91
CA SER A 46 14.25 -17.92 -23.55
C SER A 46 12.78 -18.24 -23.27
N GLY A 47 12.24 -17.66 -22.20
CA GLY A 47 10.84 -17.79 -21.81
C GLY A 47 10.20 -16.44 -21.58
N VAL A 48 8.93 -16.30 -21.96
CA VAL A 48 8.07 -15.20 -21.53
C VAL A 48 7.05 -15.75 -20.55
N PHE A 49 7.00 -15.15 -19.38
CA PHE A 49 5.96 -15.40 -18.39
C PHE A 49 4.97 -14.25 -18.44
N ILE A 50 3.70 -14.59 -18.57
CA ILE A 50 2.61 -13.62 -18.49
C ILE A 50 1.87 -13.90 -17.19
N GLU A 51 1.76 -12.87 -16.36
CA GLU A 51 1.02 -12.95 -15.11
C GLU A 51 -0.46 -13.24 -15.42
N ALA A 52 -1.02 -14.23 -14.74
CA ALA A 52 -2.42 -14.57 -14.90
C ALA A 52 -3.30 -13.36 -14.52
N GLY A 53 -4.27 -13.02 -15.37
CA GLY A 53 -5.13 -11.85 -15.16
C GLY A 53 -4.53 -10.51 -15.57
N SER A 54 -3.27 -10.44 -16.01
CA SER A 54 -2.63 -9.18 -16.44
C SER A 54 -3.27 -8.51 -17.67
N PHE A 55 -4.09 -9.24 -18.43
CA PHE A 55 -4.90 -8.67 -19.51
C PHE A 55 -6.21 -8.16 -18.94
N GLN A 56 -6.14 -6.98 -18.33
CA GLN A 56 -7.30 -6.30 -17.77
C GLN A 56 -7.38 -4.89 -18.32
N SER A 57 -8.60 -4.44 -18.60
CA SER A 57 -8.89 -3.06 -18.99
C SER A 57 -9.69 -2.44 -17.86
N ASN A 58 -9.04 -2.25 -16.71
CA ASN A 58 -9.74 -1.69 -15.58
C ASN A 58 -10.07 -0.22 -15.88
N ALA A 59 -11.34 0.16 -15.70
CA ALA A 59 -11.73 1.56 -15.87
C ALA A 59 -11.08 2.45 -14.80
N ILE A 60 -10.88 1.89 -13.59
CA ILE A 60 -10.27 2.54 -12.45
C ILE A 60 -9.04 1.75 -11.98
N THR A 61 -7.95 2.45 -11.66
CA THR A 61 -6.80 1.89 -10.94
C THR A 61 -6.71 2.54 -9.57
N LEU A 62 -6.36 1.74 -8.55
CA LEU A 62 -6.23 2.16 -7.17
C LEU A 62 -4.77 1.99 -6.71
N SER A 63 -4.27 2.95 -5.94
CA SER A 63 -3.03 2.79 -5.18
C SER A 63 -3.09 3.63 -3.90
N THR A 64 -2.25 3.30 -2.93
CA THR A 64 -2.06 4.10 -1.72
C THR A 64 -0.71 4.80 -1.78
N ASP A 65 -0.68 6.09 -1.46
CA ASP A 65 0.55 6.85 -1.25
C ASP A 65 0.65 7.22 0.24
N ILE A 66 1.59 6.61 0.96
CA ILE A 66 1.74 6.84 2.41
C ILE A 66 2.49 8.15 2.64
N SER A 67 1.78 9.13 3.19
CA SER A 67 2.30 10.44 3.54
C SER A 67 3.10 10.43 4.85
N SER A 68 2.64 9.68 5.87
CA SER A 68 3.31 9.57 7.16
C SER A 68 2.80 8.39 7.98
N GLY A 69 3.56 7.99 9.01
CA GLY A 69 3.08 7.07 10.04
C GLY A 69 2.71 5.68 9.53
N GLY A 70 3.38 5.21 8.47
CA GLY A 70 3.15 3.92 7.86
C GLY A 70 4.36 3.45 7.07
N VAL A 71 4.33 2.18 6.65
CA VAL A 71 5.35 1.56 5.81
C VAL A 71 4.67 0.63 4.82
N ASP A 72 5.03 0.75 3.54
CA ASP A 72 4.51 -0.08 2.45
C ASP A 72 2.98 0.00 2.30
N SER A 73 2.25 -0.99 2.83
CA SER A 73 0.78 -1.06 2.83
C SER A 73 0.17 -0.95 4.22
N VAL A 74 0.96 -0.67 5.26
CA VAL A 74 0.52 -0.59 6.65
C VAL A 74 0.51 0.85 7.14
N LEU A 75 -0.62 1.28 7.71
CA LEU A 75 -0.76 2.54 8.44
C LEU A 75 -0.81 2.26 9.94
N TYR A 76 -0.05 3.02 10.72
CA TYR A 76 -0.09 2.94 12.17
C TYR A 76 -1.10 3.90 12.75
N GLU A 77 -1.88 3.43 13.71
CA GLU A 77 -2.90 4.26 14.36
C GLU A 77 -2.34 5.55 14.97
N GLY A 78 -3.16 6.60 14.90
CA GLY A 78 -2.88 7.92 15.48
C GLY A 78 -1.85 8.77 14.73
N CYS A 79 -1.08 8.21 13.80
CA CYS A 79 -0.11 8.95 12.99
C CYS A 79 -0.10 8.61 11.50
N GLY A 80 -0.73 7.48 11.12
CA GLY A 80 -0.85 6.98 9.77
C GLY A 80 -1.70 7.90 8.90
N GLN A 81 -1.11 8.44 7.85
CA GLN A 81 -1.81 9.24 6.84
C GLN A 81 -1.36 8.76 5.46
N ALA A 82 -2.32 8.60 4.56
CA ALA A 82 -2.07 8.24 3.17
C ALA A 82 -3.10 8.90 2.25
N ASP A 83 -2.77 9.02 0.98
CA ASP A 83 -3.76 9.32 -0.05
C ASP A 83 -4.12 8.02 -0.79
N LEU A 84 -5.41 7.70 -0.82
CA LEU A 84 -5.96 6.76 -1.78
C LEU A 84 -6.03 7.45 -3.13
N VAL A 85 -5.15 7.05 -4.04
CA VAL A 85 -5.05 7.54 -5.40
C VAL A 85 -5.99 6.71 -6.27
N MET A 86 -6.97 7.40 -6.84
CA MET A 86 -7.93 6.85 -7.78
C MET A 86 -7.67 7.43 -9.15
N PHE A 87 -7.27 6.59 -10.10
CA PHE A 87 -7.03 6.98 -11.49
C PHE A 87 -8.07 6.35 -12.40
N ARG A 88 -8.76 7.16 -13.20
CA ARG A 88 -9.71 6.71 -14.24
C ARG A 88 -9.04 6.78 -15.61
N ALA A 89 -9.01 5.64 -16.31
CA ALA A 89 -8.53 5.58 -17.68
C ALA A 89 -9.63 5.94 -18.69
N GLY A 90 -9.24 6.39 -19.88
CA GLY A 90 -10.17 6.60 -21.00
C GLY A 90 -10.63 8.05 -21.18
N ASP A 91 -11.89 8.24 -21.59
CA ASP A 91 -12.45 9.56 -21.88
C ASP A 91 -12.82 10.29 -20.59
N VAL A 92 -12.22 11.46 -20.39
CA VAL A 92 -12.43 12.31 -19.20
C VAL A 92 -13.30 13.51 -19.49
N THR A 93 -13.80 13.69 -20.72
CA THR A 93 -14.53 14.91 -21.13
C THR A 93 -15.79 15.15 -20.31
N LEU A 94 -16.42 14.09 -19.81
CA LEU A 94 -17.58 14.14 -18.94
C LEU A 94 -17.22 13.73 -17.51
N ALA A 95 -17.95 14.32 -16.57
CA ALA A 95 -17.89 13.89 -15.17
C ALA A 95 -18.51 12.49 -15.04
N ASP A 96 -17.95 11.70 -14.13
CA ASP A 96 -18.38 10.34 -13.86
C ASP A 96 -18.29 10.05 -12.36
N SER A 97 -18.98 9.02 -11.89
CA SER A 97 -18.95 8.62 -10.50
C SER A 97 -18.85 7.11 -10.34
N VAL A 98 -18.06 6.68 -9.36
CA VAL A 98 -17.85 5.28 -9.03
C VAL A 98 -18.31 5.00 -7.61
N GLN A 99 -18.83 3.80 -7.37
CA GLN A 99 -19.23 3.36 -6.04
C GLN A 99 -18.04 2.73 -5.32
N VAL A 100 -17.95 2.97 -4.02
CA VAL A 100 -16.91 2.41 -3.15
C VAL A 100 -17.58 1.58 -2.06
N LEU A 101 -17.19 0.31 -1.96
CA LEU A 101 -17.60 -0.60 -0.90
C LEU A 101 -16.39 -0.89 -0.02
N LEU A 102 -16.60 -0.80 1.29
CA LEU A 102 -15.59 -1.09 2.31
C LEU A 102 -15.88 -2.45 2.94
N GLY A 103 -14.81 -3.20 3.20
CA GLY A 103 -14.81 -4.46 3.94
C GLY A 103 -13.48 -4.67 4.65
N GLY A 104 -13.24 -5.91 5.12
CA GLY A 104 -12.10 -6.25 5.98
C GLY A 104 -12.47 -6.23 7.47
N THR A 105 -11.47 -6.34 8.33
CA THR A 105 -11.66 -6.25 9.79
C THR A 105 -11.66 -4.83 10.30
N GLY A 106 -10.92 -3.92 9.67
CA GLY A 106 -10.88 -2.51 10.06
C GLY A 106 -12.23 -1.81 9.81
N VAL A 107 -12.66 -1.05 10.80
CA VAL A 107 -13.95 -0.36 10.89
C VAL A 107 -13.81 1.13 10.61
N SER A 108 -14.51 1.59 9.58
CA SER A 108 -14.58 3.02 9.24
C SER A 108 -15.20 3.85 10.37
N GLY A 109 -14.48 4.89 10.78
CA GLY A 109 -14.81 5.77 11.90
C GLY A 109 -14.27 5.32 13.25
N VAL A 110 -13.73 4.11 13.36
CA VAL A 110 -13.04 3.61 14.56
C VAL A 110 -11.54 3.56 14.30
N ASP A 111 -11.11 2.84 13.26
CA ASP A 111 -9.69 2.55 12.99
C ASP A 111 -9.16 3.42 11.83
N TYR A 112 -10.04 3.86 10.93
CA TYR A 112 -9.70 4.82 9.87
C TYR A 112 -10.84 5.75 9.49
N SER A 113 -10.52 6.84 8.80
CA SER A 113 -11.51 7.74 8.22
C SER A 113 -11.09 8.28 6.84
N GLY A 114 -12.04 8.92 6.15
CA GLY A 114 -11.79 9.67 4.92
C GLY A 114 -12.32 9.03 3.64
N ILE A 115 -12.55 7.71 3.63
CA ILE A 115 -13.03 7.01 2.42
C ILE A 115 -14.56 7.13 2.29
N PRO A 116 -15.09 7.82 1.25
CA PRO A 116 -16.52 7.96 1.01
C PRO A 116 -17.09 6.71 0.32
N SER A 117 -18.42 6.54 0.33
CA SER A 117 -19.11 5.45 -0.41
C SER A 117 -19.25 5.70 -1.91
N GLN A 118 -18.95 6.92 -2.37
CA GLN A 118 -18.99 7.30 -3.78
C GLN A 118 -17.90 8.34 -4.05
N VAL A 119 -17.26 8.23 -5.21
CA VAL A 119 -16.24 9.17 -5.67
C VAL A 119 -16.66 9.72 -7.01
N VAL A 120 -16.52 11.03 -7.18
CA VAL A 120 -16.85 11.74 -8.42
C VAL A 120 -15.56 12.20 -9.08
N PHE A 121 -15.38 11.82 -10.34
CA PHE A 121 -14.37 12.37 -11.23
C PHE A 121 -14.98 13.54 -11.99
N PRO A 122 -14.56 14.80 -11.74
CA PRO A 122 -15.04 15.94 -12.52
C PRO A 122 -14.65 15.83 -14.00
N ALA A 123 -15.38 16.56 -14.85
CA ALA A 123 -15.02 16.67 -16.26
C ALA A 123 -13.60 17.24 -16.42
N GLY A 124 -12.79 16.56 -17.24
CA GLY A 124 -11.38 16.85 -17.50
C GLY A 124 -10.40 16.31 -16.46
N ILE A 125 -10.88 15.61 -15.42
CA ILE A 125 -10.05 15.07 -14.34
C ILE A 125 -10.00 13.54 -14.42
N ASP A 126 -8.79 12.99 -14.47
CA ASP A 126 -8.50 11.56 -14.46
C ASP A 126 -8.09 11.03 -13.09
N THR A 127 -7.68 11.91 -12.17
CA THR A 127 -7.09 11.52 -10.88
C THR A 127 -7.79 12.22 -9.73
N VAL A 128 -8.22 11.44 -8.73
CA VAL A 128 -8.78 11.93 -7.46
C VAL A 128 -7.93 11.38 -6.33
N LEU A 129 -7.57 12.26 -5.38
CA LEU A 129 -6.85 11.90 -4.16
C LEU A 129 -7.82 11.95 -2.99
N ILE A 130 -7.89 10.86 -2.23
CA ILE A 130 -8.74 10.76 -1.05
C ILE A 130 -7.85 10.58 0.18
N PRO A 131 -7.80 11.59 1.08
CA PRO A 131 -6.98 11.49 2.27
C PRO A 131 -7.58 10.46 3.23
N ILE A 132 -6.75 9.51 3.65
CA ILE A 132 -7.02 8.50 4.66
C ILE A 132 -6.25 8.87 5.92
N GLN A 133 -6.90 8.74 7.08
CA GLN A 133 -6.28 8.85 8.38
C GLN A 133 -6.54 7.59 9.19
N ALA A 134 -5.48 6.97 9.71
CA ALA A 134 -5.57 5.93 10.74
C ALA A 134 -5.85 6.61 12.08
N LEU A 135 -6.94 6.21 12.71
CA LEU A 135 -7.42 6.75 13.97
C LEU A 135 -6.81 5.92 15.11
N ALA A 136 -6.53 6.55 16.25
CA ALA A 136 -6.13 5.82 17.45
C ALA A 136 -7.30 5.81 18.42
N ASP A 137 -7.70 4.62 18.86
CA ASP A 137 -8.77 4.44 19.82
C ASP A 137 -8.26 4.06 21.23
N GLY A 138 -6.99 3.65 21.32
CA GLY A 138 -6.29 3.30 22.55
C GLY A 138 -6.51 1.85 23.00
N ILE A 139 -7.07 1.01 22.15
CA ILE A 139 -7.23 -0.42 22.34
C ILE A 139 -6.12 -1.10 21.56
N GLN A 140 -5.35 -1.98 22.22
CA GLN A 140 -4.37 -2.78 21.50
C GLN A 140 -5.09 -3.90 20.74
N GLU A 141 -4.99 -3.84 19.43
CA GLU A 141 -5.56 -4.77 18.48
C GLU A 141 -4.46 -5.49 17.69
N GLY A 142 -4.90 -6.32 16.75
CA GLY A 142 -4.02 -7.04 15.83
C GLY A 142 -3.76 -6.23 14.55
N LEU A 143 -3.15 -6.88 13.56
CA LEU A 143 -3.14 -6.33 12.21
C LEU A 143 -4.54 -6.45 11.61
N GLU A 144 -5.06 -5.34 11.10
CA GLU A 144 -6.38 -5.27 10.49
C GLU A 144 -6.29 -4.99 9.01
N ASP A 145 -7.16 -5.60 8.21
CA ASP A 145 -7.25 -5.32 6.78
C ASP A 145 -8.40 -4.35 6.46
N VAL A 146 -8.14 -3.45 5.52
CA VAL A 146 -9.16 -2.59 4.90
C VAL A 146 -9.22 -2.93 3.43
N ILE A 147 -10.36 -3.48 3.01
CA ILE A 147 -10.62 -3.89 1.64
C ILE A 147 -11.46 -2.80 0.98
N VAL A 148 -10.86 -2.06 0.06
CA VAL A 148 -11.53 -1.05 -0.77
C VAL A 148 -11.91 -1.66 -2.10
N THR A 149 -13.20 -1.79 -2.35
CA THR A 149 -13.74 -2.29 -3.63
C THR A 149 -14.39 -1.13 -4.37
N VAL A 150 -13.88 -0.80 -5.55
CA VAL A 150 -14.46 0.23 -6.43
C VAL A 150 -15.20 -0.45 -7.57
N ILE A 151 -16.48 -0.10 -7.72
CA ILE A 151 -17.34 -0.55 -8.80
C ILE A 151 -17.54 0.60 -9.77
N SER A 152 -17.20 0.37 -11.02
CA SER A 152 -17.34 1.33 -12.11
C SER A 152 -18.28 0.78 -13.19
N ASP A 153 -19.22 1.62 -13.62
CA ASP A 153 -20.23 1.26 -14.61
C ASP A 153 -19.82 1.85 -15.96
N GLY A 154 -19.01 1.09 -16.70
CA GLY A 154 -18.58 1.48 -18.02
C GLY A 154 -19.52 1.00 -19.12
N ASP A 155 -19.28 1.47 -20.34
CA ASP A 155 -19.97 1.01 -21.55
C ASP A 155 -19.83 -0.50 -21.80
N CYS A 156 -18.84 -1.13 -21.15
CA CYS A 156 -18.50 -2.56 -21.27
C CYS A 156 -19.20 -3.44 -20.24
N GLY A 157 -20.05 -2.86 -19.40
CA GLY A 157 -20.56 -3.47 -18.18
C GLY A 157 -19.80 -2.99 -16.96
N GLN A 158 -20.09 -3.63 -15.83
CA GLN A 158 -19.46 -3.27 -14.57
C GLN A 158 -18.06 -3.87 -14.47
N ASP A 159 -17.13 -3.03 -14.05
CA ASP A 159 -15.77 -3.41 -13.71
C ASP A 159 -15.51 -3.14 -12.24
N THR A 160 -14.73 -4.01 -11.61
CA THR A 160 -14.44 -3.96 -10.17
C THR A 160 -12.95 -4.00 -9.92
N THR A 161 -12.45 -3.01 -9.19
CA THR A 161 -11.06 -2.95 -8.75
C THR A 161 -10.99 -3.02 -7.23
N ILE A 162 -10.05 -3.81 -6.71
CA ILE A 162 -9.87 -4.05 -5.28
C ILE A 162 -8.47 -3.56 -4.88
N LEU A 163 -8.40 -2.87 -3.75
CA LEU A 163 -7.17 -2.52 -3.06
C LEU A 163 -7.28 -2.99 -1.61
N VAL A 164 -6.20 -3.55 -1.10
CA VAL A 164 -6.09 -3.92 0.32
C VAL A 164 -4.92 -3.16 0.91
N PHE A 165 -5.16 -2.49 2.03
CA PHE A 165 -4.13 -1.95 2.90
C PHE A 165 -4.44 -2.36 4.34
N TYR A 166 -3.51 -2.11 5.25
CA TYR A 166 -3.60 -2.59 6.62
C TYR A 166 -3.49 -1.46 7.62
N ILE A 167 -4.13 -1.66 8.77
CA ILE A 167 -4.02 -0.80 9.95
C ILE A 167 -3.40 -1.63 11.06
N ALA A 168 -2.52 -1.00 11.83
CA ALA A 168 -1.89 -1.64 12.98
C ALA A 168 -1.69 -0.65 14.11
N ASP A 169 -1.75 -1.13 15.34
CA ASP A 169 -1.30 -0.35 16.48
C ASP A 169 0.18 0.02 16.38
N PRO A 170 0.55 1.23 16.83
CA PRO A 170 1.94 1.53 17.07
C PRO A 170 2.48 0.61 18.19
N PRO A 171 3.73 0.11 18.07
CA PRO A 171 4.38 -0.62 19.15
C PRO A 171 4.32 0.19 20.44
N GLU A 172 3.99 -0.45 21.56
CA GLU A 172 3.94 0.23 22.85
C GLU A 172 5.26 0.98 23.14
N LEU A 173 5.13 2.18 23.72
CA LEU A 173 6.28 2.96 24.17
C LEU A 173 6.57 2.63 25.64
N PHE A 174 7.71 1.96 25.86
CA PHE A 174 8.23 1.69 27.18
C PHE A 174 9.20 2.78 27.63
N LEU A 175 9.03 3.29 28.84
CA LEU A 175 9.99 4.12 29.54
C LEU A 175 10.57 3.33 30.72
N THR A 176 11.88 3.11 30.71
CA THR A 176 12.62 2.51 31.83
C THR A 176 13.43 3.61 32.51
N ILE A 177 13.11 3.89 33.77
CA ILE A 177 13.82 4.87 34.61
C ILE A 177 14.75 4.11 35.55
N GLY A 178 15.95 4.64 35.77
CA GLY A 178 16.89 4.13 36.76
C GLY A 178 16.36 4.22 38.19
N ALA A 179 17.00 3.51 39.11
CA ALA A 179 16.68 3.60 40.53
C ALA A 179 16.93 5.00 41.10
N ASP A 180 16.18 5.33 42.16
CA ASP A 180 16.40 6.56 42.92
C ASP A 180 17.87 6.69 43.34
N THR A 181 18.45 7.85 43.07
CA THR A 181 19.84 8.13 43.42
C THR A 181 19.88 9.16 44.54
N THR A 182 20.52 8.83 45.66
CA THR A 182 20.71 9.76 46.78
C THR A 182 22.04 10.47 46.65
N VAL A 183 22.03 11.80 46.75
CA VAL A 183 23.24 12.63 46.78
C VAL A 183 23.57 12.93 48.24
N ALA A 184 24.68 12.39 48.74
CA ALA A 184 25.03 12.44 50.16
C ALA A 184 25.60 13.80 50.61
N CYS A 185 26.29 14.52 49.73
CA CYS A 185 26.97 15.78 50.06
C CYS A 185 26.57 16.91 49.09
N PRO A 186 26.41 18.16 49.58
CA PRO A 186 26.20 19.31 48.71
C PRO A 186 27.36 19.49 47.72
N GLY A 187 27.07 19.45 46.42
CA GLY A 187 28.04 19.57 45.33
C GLY A 187 28.44 18.26 44.67
N ASP A 188 28.04 17.10 45.21
CA ASP A 188 28.24 15.81 44.55
C ASP A 188 27.30 15.65 43.35
N SER A 189 27.78 14.94 42.33
CA SER A 189 27.03 14.60 41.12
C SER A 189 26.50 13.16 41.22
N ALA A 190 25.27 12.94 40.75
CA ALA A 190 24.67 11.61 40.64
C ALA A 190 24.37 11.28 39.17
N TRP A 191 24.53 10.01 38.80
CA TRP A 191 24.10 9.51 37.50
C TRP A 191 22.62 9.14 37.55
N VAL A 192 21.81 9.85 36.78
CA VAL A 192 20.44 9.43 36.47
C VAL A 192 20.43 8.82 35.07
N ASN A 193 19.62 7.78 34.88
CA ASN A 193 19.41 7.20 33.57
C ASN A 193 17.92 7.02 33.32
N ALA A 194 17.54 7.21 32.05
CA ALA A 194 16.27 6.78 31.53
C ALA A 194 16.52 6.27 30.11
N SER A 195 15.81 5.23 29.73
CA SER A 195 15.86 4.65 28.40
C SER A 195 14.45 4.42 27.90
N THR A 196 14.24 4.64 26.61
CA THR A 196 12.95 4.38 25.95
C THR A 196 13.11 3.21 24.99
N ALA A 197 12.11 2.33 24.93
CA ALA A 197 12.04 1.26 23.94
C ALA A 197 10.65 1.25 23.28
N GLY A 198 10.56 0.78 22.04
CA GLY A 198 9.30 0.75 21.29
C GLY A 198 8.80 2.12 20.81
N GLY A 199 7.53 2.18 20.37
CA GLY A 199 6.87 3.28 19.65
C GLY A 199 7.53 3.72 18.33
N PHE A 200 7.01 4.81 17.73
CA PHE A 200 7.55 5.44 16.51
C PHE A 200 8.04 6.88 16.68
N GLY A 201 8.98 7.29 15.83
CA GLY A 201 9.49 8.67 15.75
C GLY A 201 10.65 8.99 16.70
N GLN A 202 11.16 10.22 16.59
CA GLN A 202 12.20 10.72 17.49
C GLN A 202 11.68 10.85 18.92
N ARG A 203 12.50 10.43 19.89
CA ARG A 203 12.22 10.50 21.32
C ARG A 203 13.01 11.65 21.93
N PHE A 204 12.35 12.43 22.78
CA PHE A 204 13.00 13.42 23.62
C PHE A 204 12.68 13.09 25.08
N LEU A 205 13.72 13.02 25.91
CA LEU A 205 13.59 12.93 27.36
C LEU A 205 13.77 14.34 27.91
N ASP A 206 12.68 14.92 28.39
CA ASP A 206 12.73 16.19 29.12
C ASP A 206 12.91 15.90 30.61
N TRP A 207 13.94 16.50 31.20
CA TRP A 207 14.29 16.31 32.60
C TRP A 207 13.96 17.61 33.33
N ASN A 208 12.99 17.57 34.24
CA ASN A 208 12.80 18.67 35.18
C ASN A 208 13.76 18.52 36.37
N THR A 209 14.12 19.63 36.99
CA THR A 209 14.94 19.62 38.22
C THR A 209 14.13 19.38 39.49
N GLY A 210 12.81 19.11 39.35
CA GLY A 210 11.83 19.42 40.40
C GLY A 210 11.56 20.91 40.49
#